data_AF-A0A932PQC8-F1
#
_entry.id   AF-A0A932PQC8-F1
#
_cell.length_a   1.000
_cell.length_b   1.000
_cell.length_c   1.000
_cell.angle_alpha   90.00
_cell.angle_beta   90.00
_cell.angle_gamma   90.00
#
_symmetry.space_group_name_H-M   'P 1'
#
loop_
_entity.id
_entity.type
_entity.pdbx_description
1 polymer ?
#
loop_
_entity_poly.entity_id
_entity_poly.type
_entity_poly.pdbx_seq_one_letter_code
_entity_poly.pdbx_strand_id
1 'polypeptide(L)'
;MRSKAFLLLAAIITGLALGALIAQAPFKERFPGAYPTFEAPIRGAFRFSPEGVEITVAETTKSGRLIVFAYEPGGRMVGILKPMEQGRIQVRPGDLADFEVQVEGKAVKGFRFLKRMDRYAESVDMALRLRQASDQGLRFGIQRCLHPFCTRCTSGCASVISGSDLPITLEVAPSGHIHPVYAKGKCPRCGICFTWCPSGLITQTRSLSGGGVH
;
A
#
# COMPACT_ATOMS: atom_id res chain seq x y z
N MET A 1 -13.88 -63.73 9.91
CA MET A 1 -12.50 -63.54 10.42
C MET A 1 -11.81 -62.49 9.55
N ARG A 2 -11.65 -61.25 10.04
CA ARG A 2 -10.87 -60.22 9.31
C ARG A 2 -9.42 -60.67 9.28
N SER A 3 -8.92 -61.04 8.10
CA SER A 3 -7.56 -61.54 7.92
C SER A 3 -6.57 -60.51 8.45
N LYS A 4 -5.75 -60.89 9.45
CA LYS A 4 -4.68 -60.06 10.00
C LYS A 4 -3.74 -59.55 8.90
N ALA A 5 -3.59 -60.31 7.81
CA ALA A 5 -2.82 -59.92 6.64
C ALA A 5 -3.43 -58.70 5.91
N PHE A 6 -4.75 -58.57 5.88
CA PHE A 6 -5.42 -57.44 5.23
C PHE A 6 -5.23 -56.12 6.00
N LEU A 7 -5.26 -56.18 7.33
CA LEU A 7 -4.98 -55.02 8.19
C LEU A 7 -3.52 -54.56 8.07
N LEU A 8 -2.59 -55.52 7.97
CA LEU A 8 -1.17 -55.23 7.84
C LEU A 8 -0.84 -54.61 6.48
N LEU A 9 -1.44 -55.13 5.40
CA LEU A 9 -1.31 -54.56 4.06
C LEU A 9 -1.91 -53.16 3.97
N ALA A 10 -3.09 -52.93 4.56
CA ALA A 10 -3.71 -51.62 4.62
C ALA A 10 -2.84 -50.59 5.37
N ALA A 11 -2.22 -50.99 6.49
CA ALA A 11 -1.31 -50.13 7.24
C ALA A 11 -0.07 -49.74 6.42
N ILE A 12 0.51 -50.68 5.66
CA ILE A 12 1.67 -50.42 4.80
C ILE A 12 1.30 -49.46 3.67
N ILE A 13 0.18 -49.67 2.98
CA ILE A 13 -0.27 -48.79 1.90
C ILE A 13 -0.55 -47.39 2.43
N THR A 14 -1.20 -47.28 3.59
CA THR A 14 -1.50 -45.97 4.21
C THR A 14 -0.21 -45.26 4.62
N GLY A 15 0.76 -45.98 5.19
CA GLY A 15 2.07 -45.43 5.54
C GLY A 15 2.86 -44.92 4.33
N LEU A 16 2.85 -45.67 3.22
CA LEU A 16 3.49 -45.26 1.97
C LEU A 16 2.79 -44.03 1.35
N ALA A 17 1.47 -43.99 1.36
CA ALA A 17 0.70 -42.85 0.86
C ALA A 17 0.96 -41.58 1.70
N LEU A 18 1.01 -41.70 3.04
CA LEU A 18 1.35 -40.60 3.93
C LEU A 18 2.79 -40.12 3.70
N GLY A 19 3.74 -41.04 3.55
CA GLY A 19 5.14 -40.73 3.27
C GLY A 19 5.31 -40.00 1.94
N ALA A 20 4.60 -40.42 0.90
CA ALA A 20 4.59 -39.76 -0.40
C ALA A 20 3.98 -38.35 -0.33
N LEU A 21 2.89 -38.16 0.43
CA LEU A 21 2.28 -36.85 0.64
C LEU A 21 3.20 -35.89 1.39
N ILE A 22 3.93 -36.38 2.39
CA ILE A 22 4.90 -35.57 3.15
C ILE A 22 6.12 -35.24 2.28
N ALA A 23 6.61 -36.20 1.48
CA ALA A 23 7.74 -36.00 0.57
C ALA A 23 7.42 -35.05 -0.60
N GLN A 24 6.17 -35.04 -1.07
CA GLN A 24 5.68 -34.12 -2.09
C GLN A 24 5.20 -32.78 -1.52
N ALA A 25 5.12 -32.63 -0.19
CA ALA A 25 4.80 -31.36 0.41
C ALA A 25 5.92 -30.37 0.05
N PRO A 26 5.63 -29.25 -0.64
CA PRO A 26 6.66 -28.32 -1.05
C PRO A 26 7.39 -27.82 0.21
N PHE A 27 8.69 -28.11 0.27
CA PHE A 27 9.56 -27.60 1.33
C PHE A 27 9.56 -26.08 1.23
N LYS A 28 8.76 -25.42 2.07
CA LYS A 28 8.77 -23.96 2.19
C LYS A 28 9.96 -23.59 3.04
N GLU A 29 11.11 -23.38 2.41
CA GLU A 29 12.25 -22.75 3.08
C GLU A 29 11.79 -21.48 3.80
N ARG A 30 11.79 -21.54 5.13
CA ARG A 30 11.60 -20.36 5.97
C ARG A 30 12.96 -19.68 6.09
N PHE A 31 13.36 -18.97 5.05
CA PHE A 31 14.53 -18.09 5.14
C PHE A 31 14.33 -17.09 6.29
N PRO A 32 15.33 -16.84 7.15
CA PRO A 32 15.26 -15.85 8.22
C PRO A 32 15.33 -14.42 7.64
N GLY A 33 14.28 -14.02 6.91
CA GLY A 33 14.11 -12.65 6.44
C GLY A 33 12.98 -11.95 7.17
N ALA A 34 13.14 -10.65 7.45
CA ALA A 34 12.09 -9.81 8.02
C ALA A 34 10.93 -9.65 7.02
N TYR A 35 9.70 -9.77 7.50
CA TYR A 35 8.53 -9.43 6.70
C TYR A 35 8.36 -7.92 6.62
N PRO A 36 7.76 -7.40 5.53
CA PRO A 36 7.44 -6.00 5.47
C PRO A 36 6.35 -5.64 6.48
N THR A 37 6.63 -4.57 7.22
CA THR A 37 5.64 -3.82 8.00
C THR A 37 5.40 -2.49 7.30
N PHE A 38 4.21 -1.96 7.47
CA PHE A 38 3.85 -0.66 6.91
C PHE A 38 3.68 0.33 8.05
N GLU A 39 4.26 1.51 7.88
CA GLU A 39 4.02 2.61 8.80
C GLU A 39 2.53 2.94 8.86
N ALA A 40 2.09 3.42 10.02
CA ALA A 40 0.70 3.80 10.23
C ALA A 40 0.26 4.89 9.22
N PRO A 41 -1.05 4.95 8.90
CA PRO A 41 -1.58 6.03 8.08
C PRO A 41 -1.27 7.38 8.69
N ILE A 42 -0.69 8.27 7.88
CA ILE A 42 -0.39 9.63 8.30
C ILE A 42 -1.68 10.44 8.39
N ARG A 43 -1.83 11.22 9.46
CA ARG A 43 -3.00 12.08 9.69
C ARG A 43 -2.61 13.54 9.63
N GLY A 44 -3.50 14.35 9.07
CA GLY A 44 -3.34 15.80 9.00
C GLY A 44 -4.54 16.50 9.60
N ALA A 45 -4.31 17.64 10.24
CA ALA A 45 -5.36 18.58 10.65
C ALA A 45 -5.58 19.59 9.51
N PHE A 46 -6.81 19.73 9.04
CA PHE A 46 -7.17 20.55 7.89
C PHE A 46 -7.79 21.87 8.36
N ARG A 47 -7.29 22.98 7.83
CA ARG A 47 -7.87 24.31 7.99
C ARG A 47 -8.24 24.87 6.63
N PHE A 48 -9.53 25.11 6.43
CA PHE A 48 -10.07 25.65 5.19
C PHE A 48 -10.26 27.16 5.30
N SER A 49 -9.75 27.91 4.32
CA SER A 49 -9.90 29.38 4.24
C SER A 49 -10.06 29.84 2.78
N PRO A 50 -10.39 31.11 2.53
CA PRO A 50 -10.42 31.65 1.17
C PRO A 50 -9.08 31.54 0.43
N GLU A 51 -7.97 31.57 1.16
CA GLU A 51 -6.60 31.48 0.64
C GLU A 51 -6.18 30.03 0.31
N GLY A 52 -7.01 29.04 0.64
CA GLY A 52 -6.80 27.63 0.32
C GLY A 52 -7.03 26.69 1.50
N VAL A 53 -6.25 25.60 1.52
CA VAL A 53 -6.30 24.58 2.56
C VAL A 53 -4.90 24.42 3.15
N GLU A 54 -4.77 24.72 4.43
CA GLU A 54 -3.57 24.42 5.22
C GLU A 54 -3.75 23.05 5.89
N ILE A 55 -2.76 22.18 5.75
CA ILE A 55 -2.75 20.85 6.35
C ILE A 55 -1.55 20.75 7.27
N THR A 56 -1.80 20.62 8.57
CA THR A 56 -0.76 20.41 9.58
C THR A 56 -0.56 18.92 9.82
N VAL A 57 0.68 18.46 9.73
CA VAL A 57 1.08 17.06 9.84
C VAL A 57 2.09 16.94 10.98
N ALA A 58 1.76 16.15 12.01
CA ALA A 58 2.62 16.00 13.17
C ALA A 58 3.87 15.14 12.89
N GLU A 59 3.77 14.23 11.92
CA GLU A 59 4.82 13.28 11.56
C GLU A 59 5.64 13.77 10.37
N THR A 60 6.96 13.58 10.43
CA THR A 60 7.82 13.79 9.27
C THR A 60 7.72 12.60 8.29
N THR A 61 8.01 12.86 7.02
CA THR A 61 8.14 11.79 6.02
C THR A 61 9.53 11.82 5.42
N LYS A 62 10.10 10.63 5.14
CA LYS A 62 11.44 10.51 4.55
C LYS A 62 11.56 11.25 3.21
N SER A 63 10.49 11.27 2.43
CA SER A 63 10.42 11.94 1.13
C SER A 63 10.24 13.46 1.21
N GLY A 64 9.85 14.01 2.37
CA GLY A 64 9.45 15.42 2.50
C GLY A 64 8.25 15.81 1.62
N ARG A 65 7.50 14.82 1.12
CA ARG A 65 6.37 14.99 0.20
C ARG A 65 5.26 14.01 0.55
N LEU A 66 4.02 14.46 0.39
CA LEU A 66 2.81 13.66 0.56
C LEU A 66 1.87 13.90 -0.61
N ILE A 67 1.04 12.91 -0.88
CA ILE A 67 -0.12 13.09 -1.75
C ILE A 67 -1.25 13.69 -0.91
N VAL A 68 -1.82 14.79 -1.37
CA VAL A 68 -3.10 15.29 -0.87
C VAL A 68 -4.17 14.81 -1.83
N PHE A 69 -5.25 14.20 -1.34
CA PHE A 69 -6.30 13.62 -2.17
C PHE A 69 -7.69 14.05 -1.74
N ALA A 70 -8.62 14.02 -2.69
CA ALA A 70 -10.05 14.21 -2.48
C ALA A 70 -10.83 13.23 -3.36
N TYR A 71 -11.96 12.74 -2.86
CA TYR A 71 -12.91 11.97 -3.66
C TYR A 71 -13.97 12.87 -4.26
N GLU A 72 -14.38 12.53 -5.47
CA GLU A 72 -15.52 13.11 -6.16
C GLU A 72 -16.75 12.19 -6.03
N PRO A 73 -17.97 12.73 -6.25
CA PRO A 73 -19.16 11.92 -6.46
C PRO A 73 -18.90 10.86 -7.53
N GLY A 74 -19.27 9.61 -7.26
CA GLY A 74 -18.99 8.47 -8.14
C GLY A 74 -17.71 7.69 -7.83
N GLY A 75 -16.98 8.06 -6.78
CA GLY A 75 -15.88 7.24 -6.24
C GLY A 75 -14.53 7.43 -6.92
N ARG A 76 -14.40 8.41 -7.83
CA ARG A 76 -13.12 8.81 -8.41
C ARG A 76 -12.30 9.58 -7.36
N MET A 77 -11.02 9.24 -7.24
CA MET A 77 -10.06 9.97 -6.41
C MET A 77 -9.22 10.88 -7.29
N VAL A 78 -9.04 12.13 -6.89
CA VAL A 78 -8.05 13.05 -7.48
C VAL A 78 -6.98 13.38 -6.46
N GLY A 79 -5.75 13.61 -6.92
CA GLY A 79 -4.65 13.90 -6.01
C GLY A 79 -3.57 14.78 -6.61
N ILE A 80 -2.82 15.41 -5.71
CA ILE A 80 -1.69 16.28 -5.99
C ILE A 80 -0.53 15.92 -5.07
N LEU A 81 0.69 15.87 -5.62
CA LEU A 81 1.90 15.66 -4.84
C LEU A 81 2.41 17.02 -4.35
N LYS A 82 2.40 17.23 -3.03
CA LYS A 82 2.87 18.47 -2.42
C LYS A 82 4.09 18.26 -1.53
N PRO A 83 5.04 19.21 -1.53
CA PRO A 83 6.08 19.26 -0.51
C PRO A 83 5.47 19.54 0.87
N MET A 84 6.14 19.03 1.89
CA MET A 84 5.84 19.34 3.28
C MET A 84 6.95 20.22 3.85
N GLU A 85 6.58 21.43 4.29
CA GLU A 85 7.50 22.44 4.81
C GLU A 85 7.18 22.65 6.29
N GLN A 86 8.14 22.35 7.18
CA GLN A 86 7.97 22.51 8.63
C GLN A 86 6.69 21.85 9.19
N GLY A 87 6.37 20.64 8.70
CA GLY A 87 5.17 19.91 9.11
C GLY A 87 3.85 20.47 8.54
N ARG A 88 3.92 21.33 7.51
CA ARG A 88 2.73 21.90 6.86
C ARG A 88 2.72 21.61 5.37
N ILE A 89 1.52 21.47 4.83
CA ILE A 89 1.26 21.40 3.40
C ILE A 89 0.22 22.46 3.07
N GLN A 90 0.52 23.30 2.08
CA GLN A 90 -0.41 24.31 1.60
C GLN A 90 -0.95 23.91 0.23
N VAL A 91 -2.28 23.80 0.11
CA VAL A 91 -2.98 23.68 -1.17
C VAL A 91 -3.67 25.01 -1.45
N ARG A 92 -3.17 25.76 -2.44
CA ARG A 92 -3.69 27.09 -2.82
C ARG A 92 -4.74 26.96 -3.91
N PRO A 93 -5.66 27.93 -4.04
CA PRO A 93 -6.45 28.08 -5.26
C PRO A 93 -5.53 28.13 -6.48
N GLY A 94 -5.86 27.37 -7.52
CA GLY A 94 -5.04 27.18 -8.71
C GLY A 94 -4.03 26.03 -8.62
N ASP A 95 -3.83 25.39 -7.46
CA ASP A 95 -3.08 24.14 -7.38
C ASP A 95 -3.89 23.02 -8.06
N LEU A 96 -3.46 22.60 -9.24
CA LEU A 96 -4.16 21.60 -10.05
C LEU A 96 -3.78 20.17 -9.66
N ALA A 97 -4.76 19.27 -9.69
CA ALA A 97 -4.56 17.84 -9.46
C ALA A 97 -3.57 17.27 -10.48
N ASP A 98 -2.59 16.51 -10.01
CA ASP A 98 -1.60 15.87 -10.89
C ASP A 98 -2.14 14.60 -11.54
N PHE A 99 -3.06 13.91 -10.88
CA PHE A 99 -3.59 12.62 -11.31
C PHE A 99 -5.00 12.35 -10.79
N GLU A 100 -5.66 11.39 -11.43
CA GLU A 100 -6.88 10.76 -10.97
C GLU A 100 -6.71 9.24 -10.86
N VAL A 101 -7.47 8.62 -9.97
CA VAL A 101 -7.49 7.17 -9.72
C VAL A 101 -8.95 6.71 -9.71
N GLN A 102 -9.22 5.66 -10.47
CA GLN A 102 -10.49 4.95 -10.44
C GLN A 102 -10.46 3.91 -9.31
N VAL A 103 -11.38 4.06 -8.36
CA VAL A 103 -11.50 3.20 -7.19
C VAL A 103 -12.82 2.44 -7.24
N GLU A 104 -12.76 1.13 -7.00
CA GLU A 104 -13.94 0.28 -6.88
C GLU A 104 -13.81 -0.59 -5.63
N GLY A 105 -14.64 -0.31 -4.62
CA GLY A 105 -14.48 -0.91 -3.29
C GLY A 105 -13.12 -0.56 -2.69
N LYS A 106 -12.28 -1.59 -2.48
CA LYS A 106 -10.90 -1.45 -1.98
C LYS A 106 -9.85 -1.47 -3.10
N ALA A 107 -10.24 -1.72 -4.35
CA ALA A 107 -9.31 -1.91 -5.45
C ALA A 107 -9.03 -0.61 -6.20
N VAL A 108 -7.76 -0.41 -6.56
CA VAL A 108 -7.34 0.57 -7.57
C VAL A 108 -7.49 -0.07 -8.95
N LYS A 109 -8.40 0.43 -9.79
CA LYS A 109 -8.69 -0.12 -11.12
C LYS A 109 -7.85 0.48 -12.23
N GLY A 110 -7.44 1.73 -12.05
CA GLY A 110 -6.61 2.46 -12.99
C GLY A 110 -6.30 3.85 -12.48
N PHE A 111 -5.33 4.50 -13.13
CA PHE A 111 -5.00 5.89 -12.86
C PHE A 111 -4.63 6.60 -14.16
N ARG A 112 -4.76 7.92 -14.15
CA ARG A 112 -4.36 8.78 -15.26
C ARG A 112 -3.66 10.01 -14.73
N PHE A 113 -2.51 10.35 -15.30
CA PHE A 113 -1.87 11.63 -15.04
C PHE A 113 -2.57 12.74 -15.82
N LEU A 114 -2.95 13.80 -15.12
CA LEU A 114 -3.59 14.99 -15.68
C LEU A 114 -2.54 15.98 -16.18
N LYS A 115 -1.36 15.98 -15.56
CA LYS A 115 -0.19 16.76 -15.99
C LYS A 115 0.50 16.07 -17.17
N ARG A 116 0.60 16.77 -18.31
CA ARG A 116 1.45 16.42 -19.46
C ARG A 116 2.64 17.38 -19.52
N MET A 117 3.67 17.04 -20.31
CA MET A 117 5.04 17.60 -20.23
C MET A 117 5.12 19.10 -19.91
N ASP A 118 4.25 19.94 -20.47
CA ASP A 118 4.27 21.39 -20.21
C ASP A 118 2.91 21.97 -19.79
N ARG A 119 1.84 21.16 -19.71
CA ARG A 119 0.44 21.63 -19.54
C ARG A 119 -0.45 20.57 -18.90
N TYR A 120 -1.51 20.99 -18.24
CA TYR A 120 -2.59 20.09 -17.82
C TYR A 120 -3.54 19.84 -19.00
N ALA A 121 -3.88 18.58 -19.24
CA ALA A 121 -4.90 18.22 -20.23
C ALA A 121 -6.30 18.55 -19.70
N GLU A 122 -6.50 18.37 -18.40
CA GLU A 122 -7.70 18.74 -17.65
C GLU A 122 -7.26 19.43 -16.36
N SER A 123 -7.90 20.55 -16.04
CA SER A 123 -7.63 21.33 -14.84
C SER A 123 -8.65 21.02 -13.76
N VAL A 124 -8.21 20.34 -12.69
CA VAL A 124 -9.03 20.11 -11.50
C VAL A 124 -8.38 20.86 -10.33
N ASP A 125 -9.04 21.90 -9.83
CA ASP A 125 -8.54 22.68 -8.69
C ASP A 125 -8.64 21.88 -7.38
N MET A 126 -7.50 21.58 -6.75
CA MET A 126 -7.46 20.75 -5.56
C MET A 126 -8.01 21.44 -4.32
N ALA A 127 -7.85 22.75 -4.16
CA ALA A 127 -8.41 23.47 -3.01
C ALA A 127 -9.95 23.42 -3.06
N LEU A 128 -10.53 23.60 -4.25
CA LEU A 128 -11.97 23.45 -4.48
C LEU A 128 -12.42 22.02 -4.22
N ARG A 129 -11.70 21.01 -4.74
CA ARG A 129 -12.08 19.60 -4.53
C ARG A 129 -12.01 19.16 -3.07
N LEU A 130 -11.01 19.61 -2.32
CA LEU A 130 -10.93 19.33 -0.88
C LEU A 130 -12.11 19.93 -0.12
N ARG A 131 -12.49 21.18 -0.45
CA ARG A 131 -13.64 21.85 0.16
C ARG A 131 -14.94 21.12 -0.18
N GLN A 132 -15.17 20.80 -1.44
CA GLN A 132 -16.35 20.06 -1.88
C GLN A 132 -16.45 18.68 -1.20
N ALA A 133 -15.33 17.96 -1.09
CA ALA A 133 -15.32 16.68 -0.41
C ALA A 133 -15.66 16.82 1.08
N SER A 134 -15.13 17.85 1.75
CA SER A 134 -15.46 18.19 3.13
C SER A 134 -16.95 18.52 3.29
N ASP A 135 -17.48 19.41 2.47
CA ASP A 135 -18.87 19.89 2.54
C ASP A 135 -19.89 18.77 2.27
N GLN A 136 -19.52 17.79 1.43
CA GLN A 136 -20.36 16.66 1.05
C GLN A 136 -20.14 15.41 1.90
N GLY A 137 -19.25 15.45 2.90
CA GLY A 137 -18.90 14.28 3.71
C GLY A 137 -18.23 13.15 2.91
N LEU A 138 -17.59 13.48 1.78
CA LEU A 138 -16.80 12.53 1.00
C LEU A 138 -15.42 12.33 1.63
N ARG A 139 -14.72 11.28 1.19
CA ARG A 139 -13.36 10.99 1.66
C ARG A 139 -12.38 12.02 1.11
N PHE A 140 -11.51 12.54 1.96
CA PHE A 140 -10.35 13.35 1.58
C PHE A 140 -9.25 13.18 2.63
N GLY A 141 -8.02 13.52 2.29
CA GLY A 141 -6.92 13.32 3.22
C GLY A 141 -5.54 13.48 2.63
N ILE A 142 -4.58 12.90 3.35
CA ILE A 142 -3.18 12.80 2.93
C ILE A 142 -2.74 11.35 2.86
N GLN A 143 -1.79 11.05 1.98
CA GLN A 143 -1.32 9.71 1.69
C GLN A 143 0.22 9.69 1.64
N ARG A 144 0.82 8.79 2.44
CA ARG A 144 2.27 8.55 2.50
C ARG A 144 2.78 7.66 1.36
N CYS A 145 1.94 6.73 0.87
CA CYS A 145 2.24 6.01 -0.37
C CYS A 145 2.27 7.03 -1.52
N LEU A 146 3.26 6.96 -2.40
CA LEU A 146 3.35 7.90 -3.52
C LEU A 146 2.70 7.35 -4.81
N HIS A 147 1.89 6.29 -4.73
CA HIS A 147 1.13 5.82 -5.89
C HIS A 147 0.14 6.91 -6.37
N PRO A 148 0.05 7.22 -7.68
CA PRO A 148 0.63 6.49 -8.82
C PRO A 148 2.04 6.93 -9.26
N PHE A 149 2.64 7.96 -8.67
CA PHE A 149 4.01 8.39 -8.99
C PHE A 149 5.09 7.36 -8.66
N CYS A 150 4.81 6.45 -7.73
CA CYS A 150 5.75 5.41 -7.34
C CYS A 150 5.08 4.03 -7.34
N THR A 151 5.64 3.11 -8.12
CA THR A 151 5.28 1.69 -8.14
C THR A 151 6.44 0.79 -7.73
N ARG A 152 7.54 1.35 -7.20
CA ARG A 152 8.80 0.61 -7.00
C ARG A 152 8.66 -0.64 -6.13
N CYS A 153 7.81 -0.61 -5.11
CA CYS A 153 7.60 -1.78 -4.25
C CYS A 153 6.88 -2.92 -4.96
N THR A 154 5.86 -2.63 -5.78
CA THR A 154 5.13 -3.65 -6.54
C THR A 154 5.95 -4.12 -7.76
N SER A 155 6.58 -3.20 -8.48
CA SER A 155 7.48 -3.50 -9.60
C SER A 155 8.71 -4.30 -9.15
N GLY A 156 9.29 -3.99 -7.99
CA GLY A 156 10.42 -4.75 -7.43
C GLY A 156 10.03 -6.15 -6.96
N CYS A 157 8.78 -6.36 -6.51
CA CYS A 157 8.28 -7.72 -6.26
C CYS A 157 8.12 -8.49 -7.58
N ALA A 158 7.56 -7.85 -8.61
CA ALA A 158 7.36 -8.46 -9.93
C ALA A 158 8.67 -8.84 -10.64
N SER A 159 9.79 -8.17 -10.33
CA SER A 159 11.10 -8.53 -10.88
C SER A 159 11.74 -9.76 -10.24
N VAL A 160 11.24 -10.23 -9.09
CA VAL A 160 11.79 -11.38 -8.35
C VAL A 160 10.83 -12.58 -8.37
N ILE A 161 9.54 -12.34 -8.58
CA ILE A 161 8.50 -13.36 -8.50
C ILE A 161 7.77 -13.42 -9.84
N SER A 162 7.78 -14.61 -10.45
CA SER A 162 7.00 -14.90 -11.65
C SER A 162 5.53 -15.15 -11.30
N GLY A 163 4.61 -14.43 -11.94
CA GLY A 163 3.16 -14.64 -11.83
C GLY A 163 2.38 -13.39 -11.42
N SER A 164 1.05 -13.54 -11.35
CA SER A 164 0.11 -12.44 -11.05
C SER A 164 -0.13 -12.18 -9.56
N ASP A 165 0.30 -13.11 -8.68
CA ASP A 165 0.04 -13.01 -7.24
C ASP A 165 1.25 -12.45 -6.48
N LEU A 166 1.41 -11.13 -6.60
CA LEU A 166 2.51 -10.37 -6.00
C LEU A 166 2.31 -10.24 -4.47
N PRO A 167 3.37 -10.42 -3.65
CA PRO A 167 3.24 -10.30 -2.19
C PRO A 167 2.87 -8.91 -1.71
N ILE A 168 3.14 -7.86 -2.49
CA ILE A 168 2.71 -6.49 -2.20
C ILE A 168 1.74 -6.06 -3.29
N THR A 169 0.52 -5.74 -2.90
CA THR A 169 -0.52 -5.12 -3.73
C THR A 169 -0.87 -3.75 -3.16
N LEU A 170 -1.71 -2.99 -3.86
CA LEU A 170 -2.20 -1.69 -3.40
C LEU A 170 -3.71 -1.78 -3.15
N GLU A 171 -4.14 -1.29 -2.00
CA GLU A 171 -5.55 -1.20 -1.62
C GLU A 171 -5.92 0.21 -1.16
N VAL A 172 -7.21 0.52 -1.22
CA VAL A 172 -7.81 1.73 -0.69
C VAL A 172 -8.34 1.44 0.71
N ALA A 173 -7.79 2.16 1.70
CA ALA A 173 -8.24 2.07 3.08
C ALA A 173 -9.66 2.67 3.26
N PRO A 174 -10.34 2.39 4.39
CA PRO A 174 -11.62 3.04 4.72
C PRO A 174 -11.56 4.57 4.68
N SER A 175 -10.44 5.18 5.10
CA SER A 175 -10.23 6.64 5.02
C SER A 175 -9.94 7.17 3.62
N GLY A 176 -9.85 6.29 2.61
CA GLY A 176 -9.73 6.65 1.20
C GLY A 176 -8.30 6.73 0.66
N HIS A 177 -7.29 6.71 1.52
CA HIS A 177 -5.90 6.69 1.07
C HIS A 177 -5.50 5.33 0.48
N ILE A 178 -4.66 5.36 -0.54
CA ILE A 178 -4.03 4.16 -1.12
C ILE A 178 -2.84 3.76 -0.26
N HIS A 179 -2.77 2.48 0.09
CA HIS A 179 -1.64 1.91 0.82
C HIS A 179 -1.26 0.54 0.29
N PRO A 180 0.01 0.14 0.45
CA PRO A 180 0.42 -1.22 0.18
C PRO A 180 -0.17 -2.19 1.21
N VAL A 181 -0.50 -3.38 0.74
CA VAL A 181 -0.94 -4.53 1.56
C VAL A 181 -0.01 -5.70 1.27
N TYR A 182 0.28 -6.49 2.31
CA TYR A 182 1.21 -7.61 2.23
C TYR A 182 0.51 -8.96 2.38
N ALA A 183 0.63 -9.80 1.36
CA ALA A 183 0.17 -11.19 1.36
C ALA A 183 1.28 -12.14 1.85
N LYS A 184 1.09 -12.73 3.04
CA LYS A 184 2.03 -13.70 3.62
C LYS A 184 2.05 -14.99 2.79
N GLY A 185 3.24 -15.44 2.41
CA GLY A 185 3.46 -16.80 1.87
C GLY A 185 4.15 -16.88 0.51
N LYS A 186 4.26 -15.77 -0.22
CA LYS A 186 4.89 -15.72 -1.57
C LYS A 186 6.16 -14.86 -1.62
N CYS A 187 6.52 -14.24 -0.50
CA CYS A 187 7.66 -13.33 -0.43
C CYS A 187 8.99 -14.11 -0.32
N PRO A 188 9.93 -13.91 -1.27
CA PRO A 188 11.27 -14.49 -1.19
C PRO A 188 12.16 -13.76 -0.17
N ARG A 189 11.64 -12.71 0.49
CA ARG A 189 12.31 -11.92 1.53
C ARG A 189 13.62 -11.27 1.07
N CYS A 190 13.69 -10.87 -0.21
CA CYS A 190 14.85 -10.20 -0.80
C CYS A 190 15.12 -8.78 -0.27
N GLY A 191 14.16 -8.18 0.45
CA GLY A 191 14.31 -6.86 1.07
C GLY A 191 14.27 -5.65 0.11
N ILE A 192 14.14 -5.86 -1.20
CA ILE A 192 14.13 -4.79 -2.22
C ILE A 192 13.08 -3.70 -1.92
N CYS A 193 11.89 -4.11 -1.43
CA CYS A 193 10.82 -3.17 -1.10
C CYS A 193 11.20 -2.15 -0.01
N PHE A 194 12.08 -2.51 0.94
CA PHE A 194 12.58 -1.61 1.99
C PHE A 194 13.50 -0.54 1.41
N THR A 195 14.44 -0.97 0.58
CA THR A 195 15.46 -0.11 -0.01
C THR A 195 14.85 0.86 -1.02
N TRP A 196 13.84 0.40 -1.77
CA TRP A 196 13.30 1.16 -2.91
C TRP A 196 12.09 2.02 -2.57
N CYS A 197 11.53 1.94 -1.37
CA CYS A 197 10.42 2.80 -0.95
C CYS A 197 10.93 4.22 -0.62
N PRO A 198 10.73 5.23 -1.48
CA PRO A 198 11.27 6.57 -1.25
C PRO A 198 10.59 7.28 -0.07
N SER A 199 9.32 6.95 0.22
CA SER A 199 8.58 7.54 1.34
C SER A 199 8.89 6.89 2.69
N GLY A 200 9.66 5.79 2.71
CA GLY A 200 9.93 5.03 3.94
C GLY A 200 8.69 4.36 4.53
N LEU A 201 7.61 4.20 3.76
CA LEU A 201 6.37 3.57 4.21
C LEU A 201 6.55 2.08 4.55
N ILE A 202 7.49 1.40 3.89
CA ILE A 202 7.74 -0.03 4.07
C ILE A 202 9.00 -0.19 4.93
N THR A 203 8.81 -0.74 6.13
CA THR A 203 9.88 -0.97 7.11
C THR A 203 10.06 -2.47 7.38
N GLN A 204 11.22 -2.83 7.90
CA GLN A 204 11.49 -4.21 8.32
C GLN A 204 10.78 -4.48 9.66
N THR A 205 10.19 -5.66 9.81
CA THR A 205 9.75 -6.13 11.14
C THR A 205 10.98 -6.11 12.07
N ARG A 206 11.03 -5.19 13.04
CA ARG A 206 12.05 -5.26 14.09
C ARG A 206 11.88 -6.59 14.81
N SER A 207 12.96 -7.38 14.91
CA SER A 207 13.00 -8.54 15.79
C SER A 207 12.53 -8.09 17.19
N LEU A 208 11.57 -8.81 17.79
CA LEU A 208 11.17 -8.65 19.20
C LEU A 208 12.26 -9.12 20.19
N SER A 209 13.54 -9.07 19.80
CA SER A 209 14.68 -9.25 20.68
C SER A 209 15.04 -7.90 21.30
N GLY A 210 14.18 -7.44 22.21
CA GLY A 210 14.34 -6.16 22.89
C GLY A 210 13.44 -6.03 24.12
N GLY A 211 13.14 -7.16 24.77
CA GLY A 211 12.65 -7.17 26.16
C GLY A 211 13.84 -6.90 27.09
N GLY A 212 14.33 -5.66 27.08
CA GLY A 212 15.22 -5.14 28.11
C GLY A 212 14.35 -4.63 29.24
N VAL A 213 14.37 -5.35 30.36
CA VAL A 213 13.85 -4.89 31.64
C VAL A 213 14.62 -3.62 32.03
N HIS A 214 13.89 -2.52 32.21
CA HIS A 214 14.25 -1.46 33.14
C HIS A 214 12.98 -1.02 33.86
#